data_AF-A0A7X6VWK1-F1
#
_entry.id   AF-A0A7X6VWK1-F1
#
_cell.length_a   1.000
_cell.length_b   1.000
_cell.length_c   1.000
_cell.angle_alpha   90.00
_cell.angle_beta   90.00
_cell.angle_gamma   90.00
#
_symmetry.space_group_name_H-M   'P 1'
#
loop_
_entity.id
_entity.type
_entity.pdbx_description
1 polymer ?
#
loop_
_entity_poly.entity_id
_entity_poly.type
_entity_poly.pdbx_seq_one_letter_code
_entity_poly.pdbx_strand_id
1 'polypeptide(L)'
;CGVQGEFPQYSYPADEILEIKPGAQVMFLKNDSSAEKRYYNGKIGKVLDINDTHIRVVCPGDDEPIDVERETWESIKYRLNEITGEIEEEPVGKFVQFPLKLAWAITIHKSQGLTFEKAVIDARQSFAHGQVYVALSRCRSLSGLVLSTQISMESVISDETVVGFSNEVKQNQPDKQVFEKYRKSYELQLFSEMFDFKSLLQKIIYLLKVWNENASSLMGNINEKMQNSISPIRTEMIDVAEKFQAQLKGLMEEPGFAEENIRLQERLKKAAGYFLKKISEHIEVPLSQSRFDSDNRAIRKRIGDILTQIETELSVICAGLESVEKGFSVKEYLKARALASMEKPSAKTKRESASMNTTEPELYKKIVKWRNEKSMDTGMETSKIISLKVILEISNKIPSTVSELKAIKGMGSKKMELFGQDILALTISYRHEKGMDIPLNAHEEIEIAGLNTKELSLMYFRQGLTPQEIARKRNLTESTIIGHLAFFVEKGELEIFELISQSKSDVISHYIRKKGEAETISDIKNKLGNNYSYSEIKLVMAHMNKQLRKT
;
A
#
# COMPACT_ATOMS: atom_id res chain seq x y z
N CYS A 1 5.30 -45.03 -21.71
CA CYS A 1 5.22 -43.60 -21.33
C CYS A 1 5.97 -43.39 -20.01
N GLY A 2 6.25 -42.13 -19.65
CA GLY A 2 6.63 -41.76 -18.28
C GLY A 2 5.61 -40.78 -17.72
N VAL A 3 5.08 -41.03 -16.52
CA VAL A 3 4.14 -40.12 -15.84
C VAL A 3 4.71 -39.79 -14.47
N GLN A 4 4.78 -38.50 -14.13
CA GLN A 4 5.30 -38.01 -12.86
C GLN A 4 4.33 -36.98 -12.27
N GLY A 5 4.16 -36.96 -10.95
CA GLY A 5 3.26 -36.03 -10.26
C GLY A 5 1.78 -36.29 -10.54
N GLU A 6 0.94 -35.25 -10.42
CA GLU A 6 -0.50 -35.32 -10.65
C GLU A 6 -0.82 -35.17 -12.15
N PHE A 7 -1.10 -36.29 -12.83
CA PHE A 7 -1.58 -36.28 -14.21
C PHE A 7 -2.68 -37.34 -14.39
N PRO A 8 -3.97 -36.96 -14.45
CA PRO A 8 -5.07 -37.93 -14.57
C PRO A 8 -5.07 -38.72 -15.87
N GLN A 9 -5.34 -40.02 -15.81
CA GLN A 9 -5.30 -40.93 -16.96
C GLN A 9 -6.27 -40.52 -18.09
N TYR A 10 -7.47 -40.03 -17.73
CA TYR A 10 -8.46 -39.57 -18.72
C TYR A 10 -8.02 -38.32 -19.50
N SER A 11 -6.98 -37.61 -19.04
CA SER A 11 -6.43 -36.41 -19.68
C SER A 11 -5.13 -36.66 -20.44
N TYR A 12 -4.69 -37.91 -20.57
CA TYR A 12 -3.45 -38.22 -21.29
C TYR A 12 -3.51 -37.71 -22.74
N PRO A 13 -2.51 -36.90 -23.17
CA PRO A 13 -2.52 -36.30 -24.49
C PRO A 13 -2.15 -37.29 -25.60
N ALA A 14 -1.48 -38.39 -25.25
CA ALA A 14 -1.09 -39.48 -26.14
C ALA A 14 -1.38 -40.84 -25.49
N ASP A 15 -1.29 -41.91 -26.27
CA ASP A 15 -1.54 -43.25 -25.77
C ASP A 15 -0.46 -43.66 -24.74
N GLU A 16 -0.91 -44.20 -23.61
CA GLU A 16 -0.04 -44.69 -22.52
C GLU A 16 0.94 -45.76 -23.05
N ILE A 17 0.38 -46.68 -23.85
CA ILE A 17 1.08 -47.70 -24.63
C ILE A 17 0.87 -47.36 -26.11
N LEU A 18 1.93 -46.94 -26.78
CA LEU A 18 1.91 -46.64 -28.22
C LEU A 18 2.29 -47.90 -29.00
N GLU A 19 1.30 -48.59 -29.57
CA GLU A 19 1.50 -49.77 -30.42
C GLU A 19 1.59 -49.36 -31.89
N ILE A 20 2.77 -49.49 -32.49
CA ILE A 20 3.04 -49.11 -33.88
C ILE A 20 3.98 -50.11 -34.57
N LYS A 21 4.02 -50.08 -35.89
CA LYS A 21 4.94 -50.88 -36.72
C LYS A 21 5.41 -50.08 -37.94
N PRO A 22 6.52 -50.47 -38.59
CA PRO A 22 6.88 -49.93 -39.89
C PRO A 22 5.70 -50.01 -40.88
N GLY A 23 5.47 -48.89 -41.55
CA GLY A 23 4.35 -48.68 -42.47
C GLY A 23 3.05 -48.18 -41.83
N ALA A 24 2.97 -48.05 -40.50
CA ALA A 24 1.80 -47.49 -39.83
C ALA A 24 1.60 -46.01 -40.19
N GLN A 25 0.35 -45.59 -40.42
CA GLN A 25 0.00 -44.19 -40.59
C GLN A 25 -0.20 -43.55 -39.22
N VAL A 26 0.56 -42.49 -38.94
CA VAL A 26 0.59 -41.80 -37.66
C VAL A 26 0.35 -40.31 -37.83
N MET A 27 -0.13 -39.67 -36.77
CA MET A 27 -0.34 -38.23 -36.68
C MET A 27 0.43 -37.67 -35.49
N PHE A 28 1.04 -36.51 -35.70
CA PHE A 28 1.75 -35.77 -34.67
C PHE A 28 0.76 -35.10 -33.71
N LEU A 29 1.02 -35.17 -32.40
CA LEU A 29 0.13 -34.69 -31.33
C LEU A 29 0.60 -33.38 -30.67
N LYS A 30 1.80 -32.92 -31.03
CA LYS A 30 2.44 -31.72 -30.49
C LYS A 30 3.20 -31.03 -31.62
N ASN A 31 3.37 -29.70 -31.50
CA ASN A 31 4.31 -28.99 -32.34
C ASN A 31 5.73 -29.34 -31.90
N ASP A 32 6.64 -29.49 -32.85
CA ASP A 32 8.05 -29.78 -32.57
C ASP A 32 8.65 -28.72 -31.63
N SER A 33 9.11 -29.13 -30.46
CA SER A 33 9.70 -28.21 -29.48
C SER A 33 11.10 -27.75 -29.89
N SER A 34 11.76 -28.44 -30.83
CA SER A 34 13.08 -28.08 -31.33
C SER A 34 13.08 -26.73 -32.09
N ALA A 35 14.28 -26.18 -32.31
CA ALA A 35 14.45 -24.95 -33.08
C ALA A 35 14.09 -25.12 -34.58
N GLU A 36 14.15 -26.36 -35.10
CA GLU A 36 13.96 -26.67 -36.51
C GLU A 36 12.48 -26.73 -36.93
N LYS A 37 11.56 -26.93 -35.97
CA LYS A 37 10.10 -26.92 -36.19
C LYS A 37 9.64 -27.87 -37.33
N ARG A 38 10.17 -29.10 -37.35
CA ARG A 38 10.01 -30.05 -38.46
C ARG A 38 8.59 -30.61 -38.60
N TYR A 39 7.79 -30.58 -37.54
CA TYR A 39 6.41 -31.04 -37.53
C TYR A 39 5.50 -30.15 -36.66
N TYR A 40 4.21 -30.20 -36.96
CA TYR A 40 3.15 -29.51 -36.24
C TYR A 40 2.05 -30.50 -35.82
N ASN A 41 1.29 -30.14 -34.78
CA ASN A 41 0.16 -30.94 -34.29
C ASN A 41 -0.88 -31.15 -35.42
N GLY A 42 -1.15 -32.41 -35.75
CA GLY A 42 -2.03 -32.80 -36.84
C GLY A 42 -1.33 -33.19 -38.14
N LYS A 43 -0.01 -32.97 -38.28
CA LYS A 43 0.76 -33.47 -39.45
C LYS A 43 0.63 -35.00 -39.50
N ILE A 44 0.45 -35.57 -40.69
CA ILE A 44 0.33 -37.02 -40.90
C ILE A 44 1.58 -37.53 -41.60
N GLY A 45 2.06 -38.69 -41.17
CA GLY A 45 3.17 -39.39 -41.80
C GLY A 45 3.03 -40.90 -41.70
N LYS A 46 4.03 -41.60 -42.26
CA LYS A 46 4.13 -43.05 -42.24
C LYS A 46 5.40 -43.46 -41.50
N VAL A 47 5.29 -44.38 -40.57
CA VAL A 47 6.44 -44.91 -39.83
C VAL A 47 7.35 -45.66 -40.81
N LEU A 48 8.63 -45.29 -40.85
CA LEU A 48 9.65 -45.95 -41.66
C LEU A 48 10.37 -47.02 -40.83
N ASP A 49 10.84 -46.63 -39.64
CA ASP A 49 11.67 -47.45 -38.75
C ASP A 49 11.45 -47.04 -37.28
N ILE A 50 11.69 -47.97 -36.37
CA ILE A 50 11.45 -47.79 -34.93
C ILE A 50 12.67 -48.29 -34.16
N ASN A 51 13.18 -47.46 -33.25
CA ASN A 51 14.19 -47.87 -32.27
C ASN A 51 13.83 -47.34 -30.88
N ASP A 52 14.70 -47.60 -29.90
CA ASP A 52 14.44 -47.28 -28.49
C ASP A 52 14.41 -45.78 -28.19
N THR A 53 15.08 -44.96 -29.01
CA THR A 53 15.26 -43.51 -28.75
C THR A 53 14.39 -42.63 -29.65
N HIS A 54 14.16 -43.04 -30.90
CA HIS A 54 13.41 -42.28 -31.90
C HIS A 54 12.58 -43.17 -32.83
N ILE A 55 11.54 -42.58 -33.41
CA ILE A 55 10.72 -43.17 -34.46
C ILE A 55 10.92 -42.36 -35.74
N ARG A 56 11.34 -43.01 -36.83
CA ARG A 56 11.48 -42.33 -38.13
C ARG A 56 10.14 -42.26 -38.85
N VAL A 57 9.69 -41.06 -39.17
CA VAL A 57 8.40 -40.82 -39.84
C VAL A 57 8.63 -40.04 -41.13
N VAL A 58 8.20 -40.59 -42.26
CA VAL A 58 8.16 -39.87 -43.54
C VAL A 58 6.81 -39.19 -43.71
N CYS A 59 6.81 -37.89 -43.99
CA CYS A 59 5.59 -37.13 -44.21
C CYS A 59 5.42 -36.80 -45.70
N PRO A 60 4.18 -36.75 -46.22
CA PRO A 60 3.96 -36.35 -47.61
C PRO A 60 4.49 -34.94 -47.89
N GLY A 61 5.38 -34.82 -48.89
CA GLY A 61 5.96 -33.54 -49.31
C GLY A 61 7.26 -33.15 -48.60
N ASP A 62 7.74 -33.95 -47.64
CA ASP A 62 9.07 -33.76 -47.04
C ASP A 62 10.11 -34.60 -47.81
N ASP A 63 11.30 -34.03 -48.03
CA ASP A 63 12.40 -34.70 -48.74
C ASP A 63 13.12 -35.74 -47.86
N GLU A 64 13.14 -35.53 -46.54
CA GLU A 64 13.82 -36.40 -45.57
C GLU A 64 12.86 -36.91 -44.47
N PRO A 65 13.06 -38.12 -43.95
CA PRO A 65 12.33 -38.61 -42.78
C PRO A 65 12.64 -37.78 -41.53
N ILE A 66 11.63 -37.61 -40.67
CA ILE A 66 11.78 -36.93 -39.38
C ILE A 66 12.10 -37.95 -38.29
N ASP A 67 13.18 -37.73 -37.56
CA ASP A 67 13.47 -38.44 -36.31
C ASP A 67 12.62 -37.88 -35.18
N VAL A 68 11.60 -38.63 -34.76
CA VAL A 68 10.65 -38.22 -33.73
C VAL A 68 11.08 -38.77 -32.38
N GLU A 69 11.46 -37.86 -31.49
CA GLU A 69 11.83 -38.17 -30.11
C GLU A 69 10.64 -38.07 -29.14
N ARG A 70 10.86 -38.43 -27.88
CA ARG A 70 9.85 -38.30 -26.82
C ARG A 70 9.67 -36.83 -26.45
N GLU A 71 8.42 -36.41 -26.33
CA GLU A 71 8.02 -35.07 -25.92
C GLU A 71 7.43 -35.08 -24.52
N THR A 72 7.49 -33.94 -23.84
CA THR A 72 6.92 -33.76 -22.49
C THR A 72 5.70 -32.84 -22.54
N TRP A 73 4.61 -33.24 -21.89
CA TRP A 73 3.44 -32.41 -21.62
C TRP A 73 3.34 -32.16 -20.11
N GLU A 74 3.02 -30.92 -19.74
CA GLU A 74 2.90 -30.52 -18.34
C GLU A 74 1.42 -30.36 -17.97
N SER A 75 1.05 -30.83 -16.79
CA SER A 75 -0.24 -30.53 -16.16
C SER A 75 -0.05 -29.31 -15.28
N ILE A 76 -0.80 -28.23 -15.57
CA ILE A 76 -0.66 -26.94 -14.90
C ILE A 76 -1.91 -26.68 -14.06
N LYS A 77 -1.74 -26.30 -12.79
CA LYS A 77 -2.79 -25.72 -11.95
C LYS A 77 -2.60 -24.22 -11.87
N TYR A 78 -3.70 -23.49 -11.98
CA TYR A 78 -3.72 -22.04 -11.85
C TYR A 78 -4.04 -21.66 -10.40
N ARG A 79 -3.27 -20.74 -9.82
CA ARG A 79 -3.56 -20.14 -8.52
C ARG A 79 -3.58 -18.62 -8.62
N LEU A 80 -4.46 -17.99 -7.84
CA LEU A 80 -4.46 -16.54 -7.69
C LEU A 80 -3.40 -16.15 -6.67
N ASN A 81 -2.43 -15.35 -7.06
CA ASN A 81 -1.48 -14.76 -6.13
C ASN A 81 -2.20 -13.65 -5.35
N GLU A 82 -2.45 -13.87 -4.06
CA GLU A 82 -3.20 -12.93 -3.20
C GLU A 82 -2.51 -11.56 -3.00
N ILE A 83 -1.22 -11.45 -3.35
CA ILE A 83 -0.43 -10.22 -3.20
C ILE A 83 -0.42 -9.41 -4.49
N THR A 84 -0.24 -10.05 -5.66
CA THR A 84 -0.17 -9.38 -6.95
C THR A 84 -1.54 -9.30 -7.65
N GLY A 85 -2.47 -10.17 -7.29
CA GLY A 85 -3.74 -10.36 -7.98
C GLY A 85 -3.60 -11.07 -9.33
N GLU A 86 -2.40 -11.57 -9.66
CA GLU A 86 -2.13 -12.25 -10.93
C GLU A 86 -2.42 -13.75 -10.81
N ILE A 87 -2.77 -14.36 -11.94
CA ILE A 87 -2.93 -15.82 -12.04
C ILE A 87 -1.55 -16.41 -12.32
N GLU A 88 -1.06 -17.25 -11.42
CA GLU A 88 0.20 -17.97 -11.55
C GLU A 88 -0.03 -19.43 -12.01
N GLU A 89 0.89 -19.92 -12.85
CA GLU A 89 0.90 -21.29 -13.37
C GLU A 89 1.85 -22.17 -12.54
N GLU A 90 1.33 -23.23 -11.93
CA GLU A 90 2.11 -24.21 -11.17
C GLU A 90 2.08 -25.58 -11.88
N PRO A 91 3.22 -26.09 -12.39
CA PRO A 91 3.28 -27.42 -13.00
C PRO A 91 3.20 -28.50 -11.91
N VAL A 92 2.12 -29.27 -11.89
CA VAL A 92 1.83 -30.30 -10.87
C VAL A 92 2.10 -31.73 -11.35
N GLY A 93 2.30 -31.93 -12.65
CA GLY A 93 2.58 -33.23 -13.23
C GLY A 93 3.20 -33.15 -14.63
N LYS A 94 3.82 -34.25 -15.06
CA LYS A 94 4.47 -34.39 -16.36
C LYS A 94 4.11 -35.73 -17.00
N PHE A 95 3.82 -35.71 -18.30
CA PHE A 95 3.58 -36.87 -19.14
C PHE A 95 4.61 -36.89 -20.27
N VAL A 96 5.32 -38.01 -20.47
CA VAL A 96 6.41 -38.15 -21.45
C VAL A 96 6.13 -39.33 -22.38
N GLN A 97 6.04 -39.05 -23.68
CA GLN A 97 5.76 -40.04 -24.72
C GLN A 97 6.20 -39.53 -26.09
N PHE A 98 6.36 -40.41 -27.08
CA PHE A 98 6.42 -39.98 -28.47
C PHE A 98 5.13 -39.22 -28.85
N PRO A 99 5.20 -38.05 -29.50
CA PRO A 99 4.05 -37.25 -29.88
C PRO A 99 3.34 -37.82 -31.11
N LEU A 100 3.03 -39.11 -31.10
CA LEU A 100 2.44 -39.84 -32.22
C LEU A 100 1.22 -40.64 -31.76
N LYS A 101 0.24 -40.75 -32.65
CA LYS A 101 -0.90 -41.67 -32.53
C LYS A 101 -1.25 -42.23 -33.90
N LEU A 102 -1.82 -43.44 -33.93
CA LEU A 102 -2.37 -44.01 -35.16
C LEU A 102 -3.41 -43.09 -35.80
N ALA A 103 -3.33 -42.92 -37.12
CA ALA A 103 -4.08 -41.89 -37.84
C ALA A 103 -4.85 -42.43 -39.05
N TRP A 104 -5.26 -43.70 -39.02
CA TRP A 104 -6.20 -44.23 -40.03
C TRP A 104 -7.62 -43.71 -39.84
N ALA A 105 -8.00 -43.43 -38.60
CA ALA A 105 -9.27 -42.82 -38.25
C ALA A 105 -9.02 -41.71 -37.23
N ILE A 106 -9.75 -40.61 -37.37
CA ILE A 106 -9.73 -39.47 -36.46
C ILE A 106 -11.16 -39.06 -36.17
N THR A 107 -11.43 -38.61 -34.95
CA THR A 107 -12.75 -38.07 -34.62
C THR A 107 -12.94 -36.72 -35.30
N ILE A 108 -14.18 -36.37 -35.63
CA ILE A 108 -14.52 -35.09 -36.27
C ILE A 108 -13.96 -33.91 -35.45
N HIS A 109 -14.07 -33.96 -34.12
CA HIS A 109 -13.50 -32.93 -33.23
C HIS A 109 -11.99 -32.78 -33.37
N LYS A 110 -11.24 -33.88 -33.46
CA LYS A 110 -9.78 -33.84 -33.60
C LYS A 110 -9.33 -33.46 -35.02
N SER A 111 -10.23 -33.52 -36.00
CA SER A 111 -9.98 -33.06 -37.37
C SER A 111 -10.12 -31.54 -37.55
N GLN A 112 -10.66 -30.81 -36.57
CA GLN A 112 -10.91 -29.37 -36.69
C GLN A 112 -9.64 -28.60 -37.01
N GLY A 113 -9.66 -27.78 -38.06
CA GLY A 113 -8.50 -27.03 -38.55
C GLY A 113 -7.61 -27.82 -39.53
N LEU A 114 -7.77 -29.14 -39.64
CA LEU A 114 -7.05 -29.96 -40.61
C LEU A 114 -7.73 -29.94 -41.98
N THR A 115 -6.95 -30.18 -43.03
CA THR A 115 -7.44 -30.25 -44.41
C THR A 115 -6.92 -31.52 -45.07
N PHE A 116 -7.81 -32.30 -45.68
CA PHE A 116 -7.51 -33.57 -46.33
C PHE A 116 -7.81 -33.50 -47.84
N GLU A 117 -6.99 -34.19 -48.63
CA GLU A 117 -7.23 -34.39 -50.06
C GLU A 117 -8.34 -35.41 -50.32
N LYS A 118 -8.38 -36.47 -49.51
CA LYS A 118 -9.39 -37.51 -49.55
C LYS A 118 -9.77 -37.91 -48.13
N ALA A 119 -11.07 -38.06 -47.88
CA ALA A 119 -11.57 -38.46 -46.57
C ALA A 119 -12.79 -39.37 -46.71
N VAL A 120 -12.83 -40.42 -45.90
CA VAL A 120 -14.05 -41.22 -45.67
C VAL A 120 -14.68 -40.71 -44.38
N ILE A 121 -15.91 -40.21 -44.45
CA ILE A 121 -16.60 -39.56 -43.35
C ILE A 121 -17.79 -40.42 -42.92
N ASP A 122 -17.79 -40.78 -41.64
CA ASP A 122 -18.96 -41.27 -40.93
C ASP A 122 -19.46 -40.17 -39.99
N ALA A 123 -20.66 -39.65 -40.26
CA ALA A 123 -21.25 -38.56 -39.49
C ALA A 123 -22.66 -38.88 -38.98
N ARG A 124 -23.09 -40.15 -39.03
CA ARG A 124 -24.47 -40.55 -38.70
C ARG A 124 -24.88 -40.22 -37.27
N GLN A 125 -23.97 -40.37 -36.31
CA GLN A 125 -24.21 -40.10 -34.89
C GLN A 125 -23.75 -38.70 -34.47
N SER A 126 -23.68 -37.73 -35.39
CA SER A 126 -23.33 -36.36 -35.02
C SER A 126 -24.39 -35.79 -34.08
N PHE A 127 -23.97 -35.35 -32.89
CA PHE A 127 -24.84 -34.88 -31.82
C PHE A 127 -24.58 -33.41 -31.46
N ALA A 128 -23.48 -32.83 -31.95
CA ALA A 128 -23.09 -31.46 -31.67
C ALA A 128 -23.39 -30.52 -32.85
N HIS A 129 -23.76 -29.28 -32.52
CA HIS A 129 -23.99 -28.20 -33.49
C HIS A 129 -22.77 -28.00 -34.39
N GLY A 130 -22.99 -27.96 -35.71
CA GLY A 130 -21.94 -27.74 -36.71
C GLY A 130 -20.97 -28.90 -36.93
N GLN A 131 -21.11 -30.04 -36.23
CA GLN A 131 -20.17 -31.17 -36.34
C GLN A 131 -20.12 -31.77 -37.75
N VAL A 132 -21.29 -31.96 -38.39
CA VAL A 132 -21.36 -32.43 -39.79
C VAL A 132 -20.68 -31.43 -40.73
N TYR A 133 -20.93 -30.13 -40.54
CA TYR A 133 -20.29 -29.08 -41.35
C TYR A 133 -18.76 -29.09 -41.18
N VAL A 134 -18.26 -29.26 -39.95
CA VAL A 134 -16.83 -29.39 -39.69
C VAL A 134 -16.27 -30.58 -40.46
N ALA A 135 -16.91 -31.76 -40.37
CA ALA A 135 -16.46 -32.97 -41.07
C ALA A 135 -16.38 -32.76 -42.59
N LEU A 136 -17.46 -32.25 -43.20
CA LEU A 136 -17.53 -32.01 -44.64
C LEU A 136 -16.50 -30.98 -45.10
N SER A 137 -16.30 -29.91 -44.33
CA SER A 137 -15.33 -28.84 -44.65
C SER A 137 -13.87 -29.26 -44.48
N ARG A 138 -13.55 -30.47 -43.97
CA ARG A 138 -12.17 -30.94 -43.91
C ARG A 138 -11.65 -31.40 -45.25
N CYS A 139 -12.51 -31.74 -46.21
CA CYS A 139 -12.08 -32.18 -47.55
C CYS A 139 -12.00 -30.99 -48.50
N ARG A 140 -10.91 -30.89 -49.29
CA ARG A 140 -10.72 -29.79 -50.26
C ARG A 140 -11.71 -29.79 -51.41
N SER A 141 -12.22 -30.96 -51.78
CA SER A 141 -13.09 -31.13 -52.93
C SER A 141 -14.16 -32.18 -52.65
N LEU A 142 -15.28 -32.07 -53.37
CA LEU A 142 -16.36 -33.05 -53.30
C LEU A 142 -15.92 -34.42 -53.82
N SER A 143 -15.02 -34.47 -54.82
CA SER A 143 -14.51 -35.73 -55.39
C SER A 143 -13.57 -36.49 -54.44
N GLY A 144 -12.92 -35.80 -53.50
CA GLY A 144 -12.13 -36.43 -52.44
C GLY A 144 -12.97 -36.96 -51.28
N LEU A 145 -14.25 -36.62 -51.22
CA LEU A 145 -15.13 -36.91 -50.09
C LEU A 145 -15.95 -38.18 -50.36
N VAL A 146 -15.85 -39.15 -49.44
CA VAL A 146 -16.67 -40.36 -49.45
C VAL A 146 -17.46 -40.42 -48.15
N LEU A 147 -18.78 -40.57 -48.23
CA LEU A 147 -19.61 -40.78 -47.05
C LEU A 147 -19.78 -42.29 -46.83
N SER A 148 -19.39 -42.81 -45.66
CA SER A 148 -19.61 -44.22 -45.32
C SER A 148 -21.08 -44.52 -45.05
N THR A 149 -21.83 -43.50 -44.64
CA THR A 149 -23.25 -43.56 -44.31
C THR A 149 -23.99 -42.34 -44.87
N GLN A 150 -25.26 -42.49 -45.22
CA GLN A 150 -26.10 -41.36 -45.58
C GLN A 150 -26.29 -40.40 -44.39
N ILE A 151 -26.08 -39.11 -44.62
CA ILE A 151 -26.31 -38.05 -43.63
C ILE A 151 -27.80 -37.70 -43.65
N SER A 152 -28.49 -37.80 -42.51
CA SER A 152 -29.87 -37.33 -42.38
C SER A 152 -29.89 -35.83 -42.10
N MET A 153 -30.98 -35.15 -42.47
CA MET A 153 -31.16 -33.72 -42.16
C MET A 153 -31.20 -33.47 -40.65
N GLU A 154 -31.64 -34.45 -39.86
CA GLU A 154 -31.66 -34.41 -38.39
C GLU A 154 -30.25 -34.30 -37.79
N SER A 155 -29.22 -34.83 -38.47
CA SER A 155 -27.82 -34.72 -38.03
C SER A 155 -27.19 -33.36 -38.36
N VAL A 156 -27.81 -32.54 -39.20
CA VAL A 156 -27.32 -31.20 -39.57
C VAL A 156 -27.86 -30.18 -38.57
N ILE A 157 -27.30 -30.23 -37.36
CA ILE A 157 -27.72 -29.38 -36.26
C ILE A 157 -27.04 -28.01 -36.37
N SER A 158 -27.82 -26.94 -36.41
CA SER A 158 -27.35 -25.55 -36.46
C SER A 158 -27.82 -24.80 -35.22
N ASP A 159 -26.96 -23.95 -34.65
CA ASP A 159 -27.29 -23.15 -33.47
C ASP A 159 -28.01 -21.86 -33.92
N GLU A 160 -29.27 -21.68 -33.50
CA GLU A 160 -30.09 -20.52 -33.87
C GLU A 160 -29.46 -19.20 -33.39
N THR A 161 -28.69 -19.20 -32.31
CA THR A 161 -27.95 -18.04 -31.80
C THR A 161 -26.88 -17.60 -32.80
N VAL A 162 -26.13 -18.57 -33.35
CA VAL A 162 -25.06 -18.30 -34.33
C VAL A 162 -25.65 -17.85 -35.65
N VAL A 163 -26.77 -18.45 -36.07
CA VAL A 163 -27.51 -18.06 -37.28
C VAL A 163 -28.08 -16.64 -37.11
N GLY A 164 -28.70 -16.35 -35.96
CA GLY A 164 -29.22 -15.04 -35.61
C GLY A 164 -28.14 -13.96 -35.64
N PHE A 165 -27.03 -14.18 -34.95
CA PHE A 165 -25.87 -13.30 -34.97
C PHE A 165 -25.33 -13.07 -36.39
N SER A 166 -25.15 -14.15 -37.17
CA SER A 166 -24.63 -14.04 -38.54
C SER A 166 -25.57 -13.23 -39.45
N ASN A 167 -26.88 -13.40 -39.28
CA ASN A 167 -27.88 -12.63 -40.01
C ASN A 167 -27.89 -11.15 -39.58
N GLU A 168 -27.80 -10.89 -38.27
CA GLU A 168 -27.75 -9.54 -37.72
C GLU A 168 -26.50 -8.78 -38.20
N VAL A 169 -25.32 -9.39 -38.15
CA VAL A 169 -24.07 -8.81 -38.66
C VAL A 169 -24.16 -8.54 -40.16
N LYS A 170 -24.80 -9.44 -40.92
CA LYS A 170 -24.98 -9.27 -42.36
C LYS A 170 -25.97 -8.15 -42.71
N GLN A 171 -27.01 -7.97 -41.91
CA GLN A 171 -28.02 -6.91 -42.09
C GLN A 171 -27.51 -5.54 -41.61
N ASN A 172 -26.67 -5.52 -40.57
CA ASN A 172 -26.12 -4.31 -39.96
C ASN A 172 -24.63 -4.13 -40.28
N GLN A 173 -24.23 -4.34 -41.54
CA GLN A 173 -22.84 -4.09 -41.93
C GLN A 173 -22.50 -2.61 -41.68
N PRO A 174 -21.47 -2.29 -40.88
CA PRO A 174 -21.08 -0.92 -40.65
C PRO A 174 -20.67 -0.29 -41.97
N ASP A 175 -21.38 0.76 -42.38
CA ASP A 175 -20.98 1.56 -43.52
C ASP A 175 -19.92 2.60 -43.11
N LYS A 176 -19.43 3.35 -44.11
CA LYS A 176 -18.43 4.40 -43.88
C LYS A 176 -18.93 5.50 -42.93
N GLN A 177 -20.23 5.81 -42.95
CA GLN A 177 -20.82 6.86 -42.10
C GLN A 177 -20.87 6.40 -40.63
N VAL A 178 -21.25 5.15 -40.40
CA VAL A 178 -21.27 4.51 -39.08
C VAL A 178 -19.84 4.45 -38.51
N PHE A 179 -18.86 4.05 -39.33
CA PHE A 179 -17.45 4.07 -38.94
C PHE A 179 -16.97 5.48 -38.56
N GLU A 180 -17.23 6.48 -39.42
CA GLU A 180 -16.84 7.87 -39.15
C GLU A 180 -17.47 8.41 -37.87
N LYS A 181 -18.76 8.13 -37.65
CA LYS A 181 -19.48 8.50 -36.42
C LYS A 181 -18.84 7.87 -35.18
N TYR A 182 -18.60 6.56 -35.18
CA TYR A 182 -18.01 5.90 -34.01
C TYR A 182 -16.56 6.31 -33.76
N ARG A 183 -15.76 6.51 -34.82
CA ARG A 183 -14.40 7.03 -34.69
C ARG A 183 -14.39 8.42 -34.07
N LYS A 184 -15.24 9.35 -34.54
CA LYS A 184 -15.38 10.68 -33.92
C LYS A 184 -15.84 10.61 -32.47
N SER A 185 -16.80 9.73 -32.17
CA SER A 185 -17.29 9.52 -30.79
C SER A 185 -16.17 9.03 -29.88
N TYR A 186 -15.33 8.12 -30.38
CA TYR A 186 -14.17 7.62 -29.65
C TYR A 186 -13.11 8.70 -29.45
N GLU A 187 -12.78 9.49 -30.47
CA GLU A 187 -11.86 10.64 -30.34
C GLU A 187 -12.35 11.64 -29.28
N LEU A 188 -13.65 11.96 -29.27
CA LEU A 188 -14.26 12.80 -28.23
C LEU A 188 -14.14 12.19 -26.82
N GLN A 189 -14.35 10.88 -26.69
CA GLN A 189 -14.15 10.18 -25.42
C GLN A 189 -12.70 10.31 -24.94
N LEU A 190 -11.72 10.11 -25.83
CA LEU A 190 -10.31 10.26 -25.48
C LEU A 190 -9.98 11.68 -25.01
N PHE A 191 -10.56 12.71 -25.62
CA PHE A 191 -10.39 14.09 -25.17
C PHE A 191 -11.05 14.34 -23.81
N SER A 192 -12.24 13.79 -23.59
CA SER A 192 -12.91 13.88 -22.30
C SER A 192 -12.09 13.26 -21.18
N GLU A 193 -11.50 12.08 -21.43
CA GLU A 193 -10.61 11.41 -20.47
C GLU A 193 -9.29 12.18 -20.26
N MET A 194 -8.69 12.70 -21.34
CA MET A 194 -7.40 13.41 -21.28
C MET A 194 -7.45 14.68 -20.42
N PHE A 195 -8.59 15.38 -20.42
CA PHE A 195 -8.77 16.62 -19.66
C PHE A 195 -9.67 16.44 -18.42
N ASP A 196 -9.84 15.23 -17.91
CA ASP A 196 -10.55 14.99 -16.64
C ASP A 196 -9.59 15.00 -15.44
N PHE A 197 -9.61 16.10 -14.70
CA PHE A 197 -8.81 16.27 -13.47
C PHE A 197 -9.62 16.02 -12.19
N LYS A 198 -10.90 15.63 -12.28
CA LYS A 198 -11.76 15.44 -11.12
C LYS A 198 -11.32 14.25 -10.26
N SER A 199 -10.94 13.15 -10.90
CA SER A 199 -10.43 11.95 -10.22
C SER A 199 -9.18 12.28 -9.37
N LEU A 200 -8.25 13.06 -9.93
CA LEU A 200 -7.05 13.49 -9.21
C LEU A 200 -7.40 14.35 -7.99
N LEU A 201 -8.30 15.33 -8.16
CA LEU A 201 -8.77 16.17 -7.06
C LEU A 201 -9.45 15.34 -5.96
N GLN A 202 -10.25 14.33 -6.32
CA GLN A 202 -10.88 13.44 -5.34
C GLN A 202 -9.84 12.67 -4.51
N LYS A 203 -8.76 12.18 -5.13
CA LYS A 203 -7.66 11.52 -4.40
C LYS A 203 -6.92 12.48 -3.47
N ILE A 204 -6.70 13.72 -3.89
CA ILE A 204 -6.12 14.78 -3.03
C ILE A 204 -7.04 15.09 -1.84
N ILE A 205 -8.36 15.22 -2.07
CA ILE A 205 -9.33 15.43 -1.00
C ILE A 205 -9.34 14.23 -0.04
N TYR A 206 -9.26 13.00 -0.56
CA TYR A 206 -9.19 11.80 0.27
C TYR A 206 -7.91 11.74 1.12
N LEU A 207 -6.76 12.11 0.55
CA LEU A 207 -5.51 12.28 1.29
C LEU A 207 -5.69 13.25 2.47
N LEU A 208 -6.32 14.40 2.24
CA LEU A 208 -6.58 15.41 3.26
C LEU A 208 -7.57 14.93 4.32
N LYS A 209 -8.59 14.15 3.93
CA LYS A 209 -9.50 13.48 4.86
C LYS A 209 -8.75 12.53 5.79
N VAL A 210 -7.96 11.61 5.22
CA VAL A 210 -7.15 10.65 6.00
C VAL A 210 -6.18 11.38 6.92
N TRP A 211 -5.59 12.49 6.45
CA TRP A 211 -4.74 13.32 7.29
C TRP A 211 -5.50 13.90 8.49
N ASN A 212 -6.64 14.55 8.24
CA ASN A 212 -7.40 15.25 9.28
C ASN A 212 -7.94 14.27 10.35
N GLU A 213 -8.40 13.09 9.95
CA GLU A 213 -8.84 12.03 10.86
C GLU A 213 -7.70 11.52 11.78
N ASN A 214 -6.44 11.68 11.34
CA ASN A 214 -5.26 11.13 12.01
C ASN A 214 -4.25 12.21 12.44
N ALA A 215 -4.68 13.48 12.49
CA ALA A 215 -3.80 14.63 12.63
C ALA A 215 -2.94 14.62 13.91
N SER A 216 -3.40 13.96 14.98
CA SER A 216 -2.64 13.80 16.22
C SER A 216 -1.34 12.99 16.04
N SER A 217 -1.35 12.01 15.13
CA SER A 217 -0.25 11.07 14.89
C SER A 217 0.64 11.44 13.69
N LEU A 218 0.32 12.53 13.00
CA LEU A 218 0.95 12.95 11.74
C LEU A 218 1.67 14.27 11.89
N MET A 219 2.82 14.42 11.24
CA MET A 219 3.53 15.69 11.12
C MET A 219 4.00 15.93 9.70
N GLY A 220 4.32 17.19 9.39
CA GLY A 220 4.75 17.63 8.07
C GLY A 220 3.82 18.70 7.49
N ASN A 221 4.12 19.12 6.27
CA ASN A 221 3.46 20.24 5.59
C ASN A 221 2.59 19.79 4.40
N ILE A 222 2.47 18.48 4.15
CA ILE A 222 1.71 17.97 3.00
C ILE A 222 0.25 18.40 3.04
N ASN A 223 -0.37 18.46 4.23
CA ASN A 223 -1.77 18.88 4.36
C ASN A 223 -1.96 20.34 3.94
N GLU A 224 -1.13 21.25 4.43
CA GLU A 224 -1.17 22.66 4.07
C GLU A 224 -0.92 22.86 2.56
N LYS A 225 0.13 22.23 2.03
CA LYS A 225 0.49 22.31 0.61
C LYS A 225 -0.64 21.81 -0.30
N MET A 226 -1.19 20.63 -0.01
CA MET A 226 -2.26 20.04 -0.81
C MET A 226 -3.60 20.77 -0.65
N GLN A 227 -3.88 21.32 0.54
CA GLN A 227 -5.06 22.15 0.78
C GLN A 227 -5.00 23.42 -0.08
N ASN A 228 -3.84 24.07 -0.15
CA ASN A 228 -3.62 25.26 -0.97
C ASN A 228 -3.75 24.98 -2.47
N SER A 229 -3.47 23.75 -2.91
CA SER A 229 -3.64 23.30 -4.29
C SER A 229 -5.10 23.09 -4.72
N ILE A 230 -6.04 22.87 -3.79
CA ILE A 230 -7.45 22.55 -4.14
C ILE A 230 -8.09 23.63 -5.00
N SER A 231 -8.01 24.90 -4.57
CA SER A 231 -8.70 26.00 -5.25
C SER A 231 -8.16 26.21 -6.67
N PRO A 232 -6.83 26.32 -6.89
CA PRO A 232 -6.28 26.40 -8.23
C PRO A 232 -6.59 25.19 -9.12
N ILE A 233 -6.58 23.96 -8.60
CA ILE A 233 -6.97 22.78 -9.39
C ILE A 233 -8.42 22.89 -9.85
N ARG A 234 -9.33 23.40 -9.01
CA ARG A 234 -10.73 23.61 -9.41
C ARG A 234 -10.84 24.69 -10.48
N THR A 235 -10.33 25.88 -10.21
CA THR A 235 -10.60 27.07 -11.04
C THR A 235 -9.75 27.13 -12.31
N GLU A 236 -8.50 26.65 -12.28
CA GLU A 236 -7.56 26.74 -13.39
C GLU A 236 -7.42 25.44 -14.18
N MET A 237 -7.84 24.30 -13.62
CA MET A 237 -7.79 23.02 -14.33
C MET A 237 -9.18 22.48 -14.65
N ILE A 238 -10.02 22.20 -13.65
CA ILE A 238 -11.34 21.57 -13.87
C ILE A 238 -12.29 22.50 -14.64
N ASP A 239 -12.51 23.73 -14.15
CA ASP A 239 -13.44 24.68 -14.79
C ASP A 239 -12.98 25.04 -16.22
N VAL A 240 -11.66 25.13 -16.43
CA VAL A 240 -11.06 25.40 -17.74
C VAL A 240 -11.23 24.19 -18.66
N ALA A 241 -11.01 22.98 -18.16
CA ALA A 241 -11.21 21.75 -18.91
C ALA A 241 -12.67 21.54 -19.33
N GLU A 242 -13.64 21.83 -18.46
CA GLU A 242 -15.07 21.70 -18.79
C GLU A 242 -15.47 22.67 -19.92
N LYS A 243 -15.02 23.92 -19.85
CA LYS A 243 -15.22 24.91 -20.92
C LYS A 243 -14.53 24.48 -22.22
N PHE A 244 -13.32 23.92 -22.10
CA PHE A 244 -12.57 23.43 -23.24
C PHE A 244 -13.23 22.21 -23.90
N GLN A 245 -13.77 21.27 -23.12
CA GLN A 245 -14.52 20.12 -23.65
C GLN A 245 -15.76 20.56 -24.42
N ALA A 246 -16.47 21.60 -23.97
CA ALA A 246 -17.58 22.18 -24.73
C ALA A 246 -17.10 22.77 -26.07
N GLN A 247 -15.93 23.43 -26.09
CA GLN A 247 -15.31 23.93 -27.32
C GLN A 247 -14.91 22.79 -28.27
N LEU A 248 -14.32 21.71 -27.75
CA LEU A 248 -13.89 20.56 -28.55
C LEU A 248 -15.05 19.89 -29.29
N LYS A 249 -16.21 19.78 -28.65
CA LYS A 249 -17.43 19.26 -29.30
C LYS A 249 -17.77 20.03 -30.57
N GLY A 250 -17.73 21.37 -30.53
CA GLY A 250 -17.98 22.21 -31.70
C GLY A 250 -16.90 22.07 -32.79
N LEU A 251 -15.62 21.99 -32.42
CA LEU A 251 -14.52 21.81 -33.39
C LEU A 251 -14.58 20.43 -34.09
N MET A 252 -15.14 19.42 -33.43
CA MET A 252 -15.32 18.07 -33.96
C MET A 252 -16.50 17.92 -34.93
N GLU A 253 -17.39 18.92 -35.01
CA GLU A 253 -18.47 18.96 -36.01
C GLU A 253 -17.93 19.19 -37.42
N GLU A 254 -16.74 19.81 -37.56
CA GLU A 254 -16.06 19.97 -38.84
C GLU A 254 -15.79 18.58 -39.50
N PRO A 255 -15.88 18.47 -40.84
CA PRO A 255 -15.62 17.21 -41.55
C PRO A 255 -14.16 16.77 -41.40
N GLY A 256 -13.93 15.45 -41.29
CA GLY A 256 -12.61 14.85 -41.06
C GLY A 256 -12.39 14.39 -39.62
N PHE A 257 -11.24 13.76 -39.38
CA PHE A 257 -10.84 13.24 -38.06
C PHE A 257 -9.93 14.22 -37.31
N ALA A 258 -9.73 14.01 -36.02
CA ALA A 258 -8.90 14.90 -35.21
C ALA A 258 -7.46 15.04 -35.72
N GLU A 259 -6.90 14.00 -36.32
CA GLU A 259 -5.55 13.98 -36.91
C GLU A 259 -5.41 14.89 -38.14
N GLU A 260 -6.51 15.13 -38.85
CA GLU A 260 -6.55 15.91 -40.09
C GLU A 260 -7.01 17.36 -39.84
N ASN A 261 -7.70 17.61 -38.73
CA ASN A 261 -8.20 18.92 -38.39
C ASN A 261 -7.10 19.81 -37.78
N ILE A 262 -6.51 20.67 -38.63
CA ILE A 262 -5.42 21.60 -38.27
C ILE A 262 -5.82 22.53 -37.10
N ARG A 263 -7.06 23.05 -37.11
CA ARG A 263 -7.53 23.97 -36.06
C ARG A 263 -7.64 23.27 -34.71
N LEU A 264 -8.18 22.05 -34.71
CA LEU A 264 -8.29 21.20 -33.53
C LEU A 264 -6.91 20.80 -33.00
N GLN A 265 -5.99 20.39 -33.87
CA GLN A 265 -4.61 20.07 -33.52
C GLN A 265 -3.90 21.23 -32.80
N GLU A 266 -3.95 22.43 -33.37
CA GLU A 266 -3.36 23.62 -32.76
C GLU A 266 -3.99 23.96 -31.40
N ARG A 267 -5.28 23.66 -31.23
CA ARG A 267 -5.97 23.89 -29.96
C ARG A 267 -5.62 22.85 -28.91
N LEU A 268 -5.53 21.58 -29.30
CA LEU A 268 -5.09 20.48 -28.43
C LEU A 268 -3.65 20.69 -27.96
N LYS A 269 -2.72 21.07 -28.83
CA LYS A 269 -1.33 21.39 -28.45
C LYS A 269 -1.26 22.52 -27.41
N LYS A 270 -2.00 23.60 -27.63
CA LYS A 270 -2.05 24.74 -26.69
C LYS A 270 -2.66 24.34 -25.35
N ALA A 271 -3.71 23.51 -25.37
CA ALA A 271 -4.31 22.99 -24.15
C ALA A 271 -3.36 22.05 -23.40
N ALA A 272 -2.66 21.16 -24.10
CA ALA A 272 -1.67 20.26 -23.51
C ALA A 272 -0.57 21.05 -22.78
N GLY A 273 0.08 22.01 -23.45
CA GLY A 273 1.09 22.85 -22.81
C GLY A 273 0.55 23.69 -21.63
N TYR A 274 -0.70 24.16 -21.72
CA TYR A 274 -1.36 24.85 -20.61
C TYR A 274 -1.55 23.93 -19.39
N PHE A 275 -2.14 22.74 -19.59
CA PHE A 275 -2.43 21.83 -18.49
C PHE A 275 -1.18 21.19 -17.90
N LEU A 276 -0.15 20.87 -18.71
CA LEU A 276 1.15 20.41 -18.20
C LEU A 276 1.77 21.45 -17.26
N LYS A 277 1.77 22.72 -17.67
CA LYS A 277 2.24 23.81 -16.80
C LYS A 277 1.43 23.90 -15.50
N LYS A 278 0.10 23.78 -15.57
CA LYS A 278 -0.77 23.84 -14.38
C LYS A 278 -0.64 22.64 -13.46
N ILE A 279 -0.46 21.44 -14.01
CA ILE A 279 -0.15 20.23 -13.24
C ILE A 279 1.16 20.43 -12.47
N SER A 280 2.19 20.96 -13.15
CA SER A 280 3.47 21.21 -12.52
C SER A 280 3.37 22.24 -11.39
N GLU A 281 2.75 23.40 -11.67
CA GLU A 281 2.59 24.51 -10.70
C GLU A 281 1.75 24.12 -9.48
N HIS A 282 0.60 23.46 -9.70
CA HIS A 282 -0.40 23.28 -8.66
C HIS A 282 -0.36 21.91 -7.99
N ILE A 283 0.30 20.91 -8.58
CA ILE A 283 0.34 19.55 -8.04
C ILE A 283 1.77 19.06 -7.86
N GLU A 284 2.58 18.94 -8.91
CA GLU A 284 3.91 18.31 -8.82
C GLU A 284 4.87 19.11 -7.93
N VAL A 285 4.94 20.43 -8.08
CA VAL A 285 5.80 21.29 -7.26
C VAL A 285 5.36 21.26 -5.78
N PRO A 286 4.07 21.48 -5.43
CA PRO A 286 3.61 21.32 -4.06
C PRO A 286 3.86 19.92 -3.49
N LEU A 287 3.68 18.86 -4.28
CA LEU A 287 3.86 17.47 -3.87
C LEU A 287 5.34 17.12 -3.63
N SER A 288 6.24 17.57 -4.51
CA SER A 288 7.69 17.37 -4.37
C SER A 288 8.28 18.15 -3.20
N GLN A 289 7.69 19.30 -2.84
CA GLN A 289 8.03 20.09 -1.65
C GLN A 289 7.33 19.60 -0.37
N SER A 290 6.42 18.64 -0.49
CA SER A 290 5.69 18.09 0.65
C SER A 290 6.53 17.08 1.41
N ARG A 291 6.35 17.08 2.72
CA ARG A 291 7.02 16.19 3.68
C ARG A 291 5.97 15.65 4.63
N PHE A 292 6.07 14.38 5.01
CA PHE A 292 5.27 13.82 6.08
C PHE A 292 5.98 12.73 6.86
N ASP A 293 5.54 12.50 8.09
CA ASP A 293 5.94 11.35 8.89
C ASP A 293 4.83 11.03 9.91
N SER A 294 4.83 9.82 10.47
CA SER A 294 3.85 9.37 11.46
C SER A 294 4.46 8.44 12.49
N ASP A 295 4.01 8.56 13.73
CA ASP A 295 4.28 7.58 14.79
C ASP A 295 3.57 6.24 14.53
N ASN A 296 2.49 6.24 13.73
CA ASN A 296 1.74 5.05 13.38
C ASN A 296 2.18 4.50 12.01
N ARG A 297 2.78 3.31 12.02
CA ARG A 297 3.29 2.64 10.81
C ARG A 297 2.20 2.36 9.78
N ALA A 298 0.99 1.97 10.20
CA ALA A 298 -0.12 1.68 9.29
C ALA A 298 -0.62 2.96 8.60
N ILE A 299 -0.71 4.06 9.34
CA ILE A 299 -1.10 5.36 8.78
C ILE A 299 -0.01 5.88 7.83
N ARG A 300 1.27 5.74 8.19
CA ARG A 300 2.39 6.09 7.31
C ARG A 300 2.30 5.34 5.98
N LYS A 301 2.05 4.03 6.02
CA LYS A 301 1.87 3.20 4.82
C LYS A 301 0.65 3.66 4.01
N ARG A 302 -0.51 3.83 4.65
CA ARG A 302 -1.76 4.25 3.98
C ARG A 302 -1.61 5.59 3.26
N ILE A 303 -0.97 6.58 3.88
CA ILE A 303 -0.68 7.86 3.22
C ILE A 303 0.30 7.66 2.06
N GLY A 304 1.37 6.88 2.25
CA GLY A 304 2.30 6.52 1.18
C GLY A 304 1.59 5.91 -0.04
N ASP A 305 0.70 4.95 0.18
CA ASP A 305 -0.05 4.28 -0.88
C ASP A 305 -0.95 5.26 -1.66
N ILE A 306 -1.65 6.17 -0.95
CA ILE A 306 -2.47 7.22 -1.60
C ILE A 306 -1.61 8.13 -2.46
N LEU A 307 -0.41 8.49 -1.98
CA LEU A 307 0.50 9.35 -2.72
C LEU A 307 1.04 8.67 -3.97
N THR A 308 1.36 7.37 -3.90
CA THR A 308 1.75 6.58 -5.07
C THR A 308 0.61 6.50 -6.09
N GLN A 309 -0.64 6.38 -5.66
CA GLN A 309 -1.79 6.41 -6.57
C GLN A 309 -1.92 7.77 -7.29
N ILE A 310 -1.75 8.88 -6.56
CA ILE A 310 -1.73 10.23 -7.12
C ILE A 310 -0.59 10.40 -8.14
N GLU A 311 0.63 9.97 -7.79
CA GLU A 311 1.80 10.04 -8.67
C GLU A 311 1.64 9.20 -9.93
N THR A 312 1.06 8.00 -9.81
CA THR A 312 0.81 7.12 -10.96
C THR A 312 -0.19 7.75 -11.92
N GLU A 313 -1.29 8.28 -11.39
CA GLU A 313 -2.30 8.97 -12.20
C GLU A 313 -1.73 10.23 -12.88
N LEU A 314 -0.93 11.02 -12.16
CA LEU A 314 -0.20 12.16 -12.72
C LEU A 314 0.72 11.74 -13.87
N SER A 315 1.51 10.68 -13.69
CA SER A 315 2.42 10.20 -14.72
C SER A 315 1.69 9.81 -16.01
N VAL A 316 0.54 9.15 -15.90
CA VAL A 316 -0.28 8.76 -17.06
C VAL A 316 -0.88 10.00 -17.75
N ILE A 317 -1.38 10.96 -16.97
CA ILE A 317 -1.93 12.22 -17.52
C ILE A 317 -0.84 13.03 -18.22
N CYS A 318 0.31 13.24 -17.58
CA CYS A 318 1.43 13.99 -18.14
C CYS A 318 1.94 13.34 -19.43
N ALA A 319 2.19 12.03 -19.44
CA ALA A 319 2.61 11.31 -20.64
C ALA A 319 1.59 11.44 -21.79
N GLY A 320 0.29 11.37 -21.48
CA GLY A 320 -0.79 11.62 -22.42
C GLY A 320 -0.71 13.03 -23.02
N LEU A 321 -0.60 14.07 -22.19
CA LEU A 321 -0.54 15.46 -22.64
C LEU A 321 0.75 15.77 -23.42
N GLU A 322 1.91 15.27 -22.97
CA GLU A 322 3.20 15.42 -23.65
C GLU A 322 3.19 14.80 -25.05
N SER A 323 2.50 13.67 -25.23
CA SER A 323 2.33 13.07 -26.56
C SER A 323 1.58 14.01 -27.52
N VAL A 324 0.69 14.84 -26.99
CA VAL A 324 -0.16 15.76 -27.76
C VAL A 324 0.54 17.08 -28.09
N GLU A 325 1.56 17.50 -27.33
CA GLU A 325 2.34 18.72 -27.66
C GLU A 325 2.97 18.66 -29.06
N LYS A 326 3.31 17.46 -29.53
CA LYS A 326 3.86 17.22 -30.88
C LYS A 326 2.79 17.07 -31.97
N GLY A 327 1.53 16.94 -31.57
CA GLY A 327 0.38 16.65 -32.43
C GLY A 327 -0.38 15.43 -31.92
N PHE A 328 -1.70 15.52 -31.86
CA PHE A 328 -2.55 14.42 -31.42
C PHE A 328 -2.65 13.35 -32.50
N SER A 329 -2.35 12.11 -32.13
CA SER A 329 -2.76 10.89 -32.84
C SER A 329 -3.29 9.90 -31.83
N VAL A 330 -4.34 9.18 -32.19
CA VAL A 330 -4.95 8.15 -31.33
C VAL A 330 -3.90 7.11 -30.93
N LYS A 331 -3.08 6.68 -31.89
CA LYS A 331 -2.06 5.65 -31.67
C LYS A 331 -0.99 6.10 -30.69
N GLU A 332 -0.42 7.28 -30.89
CA GLU A 332 0.68 7.77 -30.04
C GLU A 332 0.19 8.14 -28.63
N TYR A 333 -1.02 8.71 -28.52
CA TYR A 333 -1.64 9.00 -27.22
C TYR A 333 -1.90 7.73 -26.40
N LEU A 334 -2.51 6.71 -27.00
CA LEU A 334 -2.78 5.43 -26.32
C LEU A 334 -1.49 4.71 -25.94
N LYS A 335 -0.48 4.75 -26.81
CA LYS A 335 0.84 4.19 -26.53
C LYS A 335 1.51 4.88 -25.35
N ALA A 336 1.49 6.22 -25.30
CA ALA A 336 2.06 6.98 -24.19
C ALA A 336 1.36 6.65 -22.85
N ARG A 337 0.02 6.57 -22.84
CA ARG A 337 -0.75 6.17 -21.65
C ARG A 337 -0.44 4.75 -21.20
N ALA A 338 -0.39 3.79 -22.12
CA ALA A 338 -0.11 2.40 -21.80
C ALA A 338 1.29 2.23 -21.19
N LEU A 339 2.32 2.85 -21.80
CA LEU A 339 3.68 2.82 -21.28
C LEU A 339 3.77 3.44 -19.88
N ALA A 340 3.18 4.63 -19.69
CA ALA A 340 3.17 5.30 -18.39
C ALA A 340 2.40 4.53 -17.29
N SER A 341 1.38 3.75 -17.67
CA SER A 341 0.63 2.90 -16.73
C SER A 341 1.39 1.63 -16.33
N MET A 342 2.32 1.15 -17.18
CA MET A 342 3.16 -0.02 -16.90
C MET A 342 4.41 0.37 -16.10
N GLU A 343 4.89 1.59 -16.26
CA GLU A 343 5.97 2.13 -15.46
C GLU A 343 5.48 2.37 -14.03
N LYS A 344 6.04 1.62 -13.06
CA LYS A 344 5.94 2.03 -11.66
C LYS A 344 6.56 3.42 -11.55
N PRO A 345 5.92 4.40 -10.90
CA PRO A 345 6.54 5.69 -10.64
C PRO A 345 7.92 5.41 -10.07
N SER A 346 8.95 5.78 -10.83
CA SER A 346 10.31 5.53 -10.39
C SER A 346 10.45 6.09 -8.98
N ALA A 347 11.16 5.40 -8.09
CA ALA A 347 11.46 5.84 -6.73
C ALA A 347 12.33 7.13 -6.70
N LYS A 348 12.22 8.00 -7.70
CA LYS A 348 13.00 9.22 -7.98
C LYS A 348 12.70 10.37 -7.05
N THR A 349 11.75 10.25 -6.13
CA THR A 349 11.68 11.19 -5.01
C THR A 349 11.48 10.39 -3.74
N LYS A 350 12.59 9.91 -3.18
CA LYS A 350 12.65 9.56 -1.76
C LYS A 350 12.24 10.83 -1.01
N ARG A 351 10.94 10.99 -0.75
CA ARG A 351 10.43 12.19 -0.08
C ARG A 351 11.13 12.23 1.26
N GLU A 352 11.88 13.30 1.50
CA GLU A 352 12.57 13.45 2.77
C GLU A 352 11.52 13.39 3.88
N SER A 353 11.87 12.75 4.98
CA SER A 353 10.94 12.57 6.06
C SER A 353 10.66 13.92 6.72
N ALA A 354 9.43 14.17 7.18
CA ALA A 354 9.12 15.41 7.91
C ALA A 354 9.99 15.59 9.17
N SER A 355 10.57 14.50 9.67
CA SER A 355 11.57 14.44 10.72
C SER A 355 12.87 15.23 10.43
N MET A 356 13.15 15.63 9.18
CA MET A 356 14.35 16.39 8.82
C MET A 356 14.16 17.91 8.78
N ASN A 357 12.93 18.42 8.91
CA ASN A 357 12.62 19.88 8.93
C ASN A 357 12.78 20.49 10.33
N THR A 358 13.87 20.18 11.02
CA THR A 358 14.22 20.80 12.30
C THR A 358 15.40 21.73 12.12
N THR A 359 15.51 22.75 12.99
CA THR A 359 16.73 23.58 13.07
C THR A 359 17.96 22.74 13.42
N GLU A 360 17.78 21.62 14.14
CA GLU A 360 18.87 20.76 14.61
C GLU A 360 18.64 19.27 14.28
N PRO A 361 18.93 18.84 13.03
CA PRO A 361 18.71 17.47 12.58
C PRO A 361 19.51 16.40 13.35
N GLU A 362 20.68 16.77 13.88
CA GLU A 362 21.50 15.86 14.69
C GLU A 362 20.86 15.56 16.04
N LEU A 363 20.39 16.59 16.74
CA LEU A 363 19.68 16.43 18.00
C LEU A 363 18.40 15.61 17.82
N TYR A 364 17.66 15.87 16.73
CA TYR A 364 16.47 15.09 16.39
C TYR A 364 16.77 13.60 16.27
N LYS A 365 17.82 13.25 15.51
CA LYS A 365 18.25 11.84 15.36
C LYS A 365 18.66 11.22 16.70
N LYS A 366 19.37 11.97 17.56
CA LYS A 366 19.74 11.50 18.92
C LYS A 366 18.50 11.19 19.76
N ILE A 367 17.50 12.08 19.78
CA ILE A 367 16.28 11.89 20.57
C ILE A 367 15.42 10.75 19.98
N VAL A 368 15.31 10.61 18.66
CA VAL A 368 14.61 9.48 18.04
C VAL A 368 15.29 8.16 18.40
N LYS A 369 16.63 8.11 18.34
CA LYS A 369 17.41 6.92 18.75
C LYS A 369 17.13 6.57 20.21
N TRP A 370 17.28 7.53 21.12
CA TRP A 370 16.97 7.36 22.53
C TRP A 370 15.53 6.87 22.75
N ARG A 371 14.54 7.43 22.05
CA ARG A 371 13.15 7.01 22.18
C ARG A 371 12.96 5.54 21.77
N ASN A 372 13.61 5.12 20.69
CA ASN A 372 13.51 3.75 20.22
C ASN A 372 14.17 2.77 21.20
N GLU A 373 15.35 3.12 21.74
CA GLU A 373 16.02 2.35 22.79
C GLU A 373 15.14 2.25 24.05
N LYS A 374 14.61 3.39 24.52
CA LYS A 374 13.71 3.45 25.68
C LYS A 374 12.42 2.65 25.45
N SER A 375 11.91 2.59 24.23
CA SER A 375 10.74 1.77 23.85
C SER A 375 11.04 0.28 23.95
N MET A 376 12.24 -0.14 23.54
CA MET A 376 12.70 -1.52 23.68
C MET A 376 12.89 -1.89 25.15
N ASP A 377 13.49 -1.00 25.96
CA ASP A 377 13.76 -1.26 27.38
C ASP A 377 12.49 -1.34 28.22
N THR A 378 11.51 -0.47 27.95
CA THR A 378 10.27 -0.38 28.73
C THR A 378 9.12 -1.22 28.19
N GLY A 379 9.23 -1.73 26.96
CA GLY A 379 8.13 -2.37 26.22
C GLY A 379 7.00 -1.41 25.84
N MET A 380 7.14 -0.10 26.10
CA MET A 380 6.14 0.90 25.75
C MET A 380 6.22 1.26 24.27
N GLU A 381 5.07 1.47 23.63
CA GLU A 381 5.03 2.01 22.26
C GLU A 381 5.75 3.38 22.18
N THR A 382 6.51 3.61 21.11
CA THR A 382 7.29 4.85 20.91
C THR A 382 6.45 6.13 21.09
N SER A 383 5.20 6.13 20.61
CA SER A 383 4.24 7.24 20.75
C SER A 383 3.88 7.55 22.21
N LYS A 384 3.88 6.55 23.09
CA LYS A 384 3.60 6.69 24.53
C LYS A 384 4.76 7.29 25.31
N ILE A 385 5.99 7.13 24.83
CA ILE A 385 7.18 7.80 25.38
C ILE A 385 7.07 9.30 25.05
N ILE A 386 7.40 9.68 23.81
CA ILE A 386 7.18 11.02 23.26
C ILE A 386 6.85 10.89 21.77
N SER A 387 5.87 11.68 21.30
CA SER A 387 5.50 11.67 19.88
C SER A 387 6.57 12.38 19.05
N LEU A 388 6.65 12.08 17.76
CA LEU A 388 7.61 12.73 16.86
C LEU A 388 7.39 14.26 16.79
N LYS A 389 6.17 14.76 17.03
CA LYS A 389 5.90 16.22 17.18
C LYS A 389 6.61 16.82 18.38
N VAL A 390 6.59 16.12 19.52
CA VAL A 390 7.29 16.56 20.73
C VAL A 390 8.80 16.56 20.48
N ILE A 391 9.33 15.53 19.82
CA ILE A 391 10.75 15.48 19.43
C ILE A 391 11.09 16.69 18.55
N LEU A 392 10.27 16.98 17.54
CA LEU A 392 10.49 18.12 16.65
C LEU A 392 10.50 19.46 17.41
N GLU A 393 9.56 19.67 18.34
CA GLU A 393 9.55 20.87 19.18
C GLU A 393 10.78 20.95 20.10
N ILE A 394 11.23 19.83 20.68
CA ILE A 394 12.45 19.78 21.49
C ILE A 394 13.68 20.13 20.65
N SER A 395 13.81 19.55 19.45
CA SER A 395 14.93 19.82 18.55
C SER A 395 14.95 21.27 18.05
N ASN A 396 13.78 21.91 17.93
CA ASN A 396 13.68 23.31 17.52
C ASN A 396 13.94 24.31 18.66
N LYS A 397 13.58 23.96 19.91
CA LYS A 397 13.73 24.86 21.07
C LYS A 397 15.01 24.62 21.87
N ILE A 398 15.58 23.41 21.80
CA ILE A 398 16.79 22.96 22.50
C ILE A 398 16.77 23.37 23.99
N PRO A 399 15.76 22.93 24.77
CA PRO A 399 15.56 23.37 26.14
C PRO A 399 16.79 23.03 27.01
N SER A 400 17.20 23.97 27.85
CA SER A 400 18.30 23.78 28.81
C SER A 400 17.83 23.79 30.27
N THR A 401 16.55 24.08 30.51
CA THR A 401 15.94 24.06 31.85
C THR A 401 14.66 23.23 31.89
N VAL A 402 14.27 22.80 33.09
CA VAL A 402 13.03 22.06 33.36
C VAL A 402 11.80 22.87 32.93
N SER A 403 11.82 24.19 33.14
CA SER A 403 10.74 25.09 32.77
C SER A 403 10.53 25.12 31.25
N GLU A 404 11.62 25.26 30.49
CA GLU A 404 11.58 25.26 29.02
C GLU A 404 11.11 23.91 28.47
N LEU A 405 11.61 22.79 29.00
CA LEU A 405 11.21 21.46 28.56
C LEU A 405 9.72 21.20 28.87
N LYS A 406 9.24 21.59 30.05
CA LYS A 406 7.83 21.45 30.45
C LYS A 406 6.88 22.35 29.65
N ALA A 407 7.38 23.48 29.11
CA ALA A 407 6.60 24.36 28.24
C ALA A 407 6.33 23.76 26.84
N ILE A 408 6.99 22.66 26.48
CA ILE A 408 6.76 21.95 25.22
C ILE A 408 5.44 21.19 25.27
N LYS A 409 4.58 21.39 24.26
CA LYS A 409 3.24 20.80 24.24
C LYS A 409 3.35 19.28 24.08
N GLY A 410 3.01 18.55 25.14
CA GLY A 410 3.14 17.09 25.19
C GLY A 410 4.16 16.60 26.21
N MET A 411 4.92 17.50 26.86
CA MET A 411 5.77 17.22 28.02
C MET A 411 5.04 17.53 29.35
N GLY A 412 3.93 16.82 29.59
CA GLY A 412 3.16 16.94 30.84
C GLY A 412 3.88 16.34 32.06
N SER A 413 3.37 16.59 33.28
CA SER A 413 4.04 16.20 34.54
C SER A 413 4.47 14.73 34.60
N LYS A 414 3.64 13.79 34.11
CA LYS A 414 3.96 12.36 34.11
C LYS A 414 5.10 12.00 33.14
N LYS A 415 5.19 12.69 32.00
CA LYS A 415 6.29 12.48 31.04
C LYS A 415 7.57 13.17 31.49
N MET A 416 7.45 14.31 32.18
CA MET A 416 8.60 14.91 32.87
C MET A 416 9.17 13.93 33.90
N GLU A 417 8.34 13.37 34.78
CA GLU A 417 8.76 12.39 35.78
C GLU A 417 9.45 11.16 35.16
N LEU A 418 8.91 10.60 34.07
CA LEU A 418 9.46 9.38 33.48
C LEU A 418 10.66 9.59 32.54
N PHE A 419 10.71 10.74 31.86
CA PHE A 419 11.60 10.94 30.71
C PHE A 419 12.31 12.31 30.70
N GLY A 420 11.94 13.22 31.60
CA GLY A 420 12.45 14.59 31.64
C GLY A 420 13.96 14.65 31.86
N GLN A 421 14.47 13.86 32.79
CA GLN A 421 15.91 13.76 33.08
C GLN A 421 16.71 13.35 31.85
N ASP A 422 16.35 12.24 31.21
CA ASP A 422 17.03 11.73 30.01
C ASP A 422 17.03 12.78 28.88
N ILE A 423 15.87 13.37 28.60
CA ILE A 423 15.71 14.34 27.50
C ILE A 423 16.51 15.62 27.79
N LEU A 424 16.45 16.15 29.02
CA LEU A 424 17.16 17.37 29.39
C LEU A 424 18.68 17.15 29.41
N ALA A 425 19.14 15.98 29.83
CA ALA A 425 20.54 15.59 29.72
C ALA A 425 21.00 15.54 28.25
N LEU A 426 20.18 14.98 27.36
CA LEU A 426 20.48 14.93 25.93
C LEU A 426 20.57 16.34 25.31
N THR A 427 19.66 17.25 25.66
CA THR A 427 19.67 18.62 25.12
C THR A 427 20.83 19.44 25.68
N ILE A 428 21.14 19.35 26.97
CA ILE A 428 22.30 20.02 27.58
C ILE A 428 23.62 19.49 27.00
N SER A 429 23.76 18.17 26.86
CA SER A 429 24.94 17.57 26.21
C SER A 429 25.10 18.07 24.78
N TYR A 430 23.99 18.17 24.03
CA TYR A 430 24.02 18.70 22.67
C TYR A 430 24.45 20.17 22.62
N ARG A 431 23.93 21.00 23.53
CA ARG A 431 24.32 22.41 23.65
C ARG A 431 25.82 22.55 23.92
N HIS A 432 26.36 21.73 24.81
CA HIS A 432 27.79 21.68 25.09
C HIS A 432 28.61 21.30 23.85
N GLU A 433 28.23 20.23 23.15
CA GLU A 433 28.90 19.80 21.91
C GLU A 433 28.89 20.87 20.81
N LYS A 434 27.84 21.71 20.76
CA LYS A 434 27.71 22.80 19.77
C LYS A 434 28.23 24.15 20.25
N GLY A 435 28.81 24.24 21.46
CA GLY A 435 29.30 25.49 22.03
C GLY A 435 28.19 26.52 22.32
N MET A 436 26.96 26.06 22.55
CA MET A 436 25.83 26.90 22.94
C MET A 436 25.85 27.18 24.45
N ASP A 437 25.13 28.23 24.88
CA ASP A 437 25.03 28.60 26.29
C ASP A 437 24.37 27.48 27.13
N ILE A 438 24.87 27.25 28.34
CA ILE A 438 24.38 26.23 29.26
C ILE A 438 24.18 26.88 30.63
N PRO A 439 23.05 26.65 31.31
CA PRO A 439 22.84 27.18 32.65
C PRO A 439 23.92 26.71 33.63
N LEU A 440 24.37 27.62 34.50
CA LEU A 440 25.35 27.33 35.56
C LEU A 440 24.92 26.18 36.47
N ASN A 441 23.60 26.03 36.67
CA ASN A 441 22.97 24.97 37.45
C ASN A 441 22.51 23.78 36.60
N ALA A 442 23.11 23.52 35.44
CA ALA A 442 22.69 22.44 34.52
C ALA A 442 22.58 21.06 35.18
N HIS A 443 23.48 20.71 36.10
CA HIS A 443 23.39 19.43 36.82
C HIS A 443 22.12 19.36 37.70
N GLU A 444 21.80 20.46 38.39
CA GLU A 444 20.60 20.58 39.21
C GLU A 444 19.33 20.55 38.35
N GLU A 445 19.33 21.22 37.18
CA GLU A 445 18.21 21.15 36.23
C GLU A 445 17.94 19.72 35.75
N ILE A 446 18.97 18.95 35.42
CA ILE A 446 18.85 17.54 35.00
C ILE A 446 18.27 16.70 36.14
N GLU A 447 18.78 16.87 37.37
CA GLU A 447 18.28 16.15 38.54
C GLU A 447 16.79 16.47 38.79
N ILE A 448 16.43 17.75 38.81
CA ILE A 448 15.05 18.21 39.01
C ILE A 448 14.11 17.62 37.95
N ALA A 449 14.55 17.48 36.71
CA ALA A 449 13.73 16.96 35.62
C ALA A 449 13.29 15.50 35.83
N GLY A 450 14.02 14.72 36.64
CA GLY A 450 13.69 13.32 36.96
C GLY A 450 12.84 13.15 38.22
N LEU A 451 12.62 14.21 39.01
CA LEU A 451 11.90 14.10 40.27
C LEU A 451 10.39 14.25 40.10
N ASN A 452 9.63 13.38 40.77
CA ASN A 452 8.20 13.59 40.91
C ASN A 452 7.89 14.75 41.87
N THR A 453 6.62 15.16 41.93
CA THR A 453 6.22 16.35 42.72
C THR A 453 6.53 16.23 44.21
N LYS A 454 6.55 15.01 44.77
CA LYS A 454 6.84 14.78 46.18
C LYS A 454 8.34 14.87 46.40
N GLU A 455 9.13 14.15 45.60
CA GLU A 455 10.59 14.15 45.64
C GLU A 455 11.17 15.55 45.46
N LEU A 456 10.60 16.35 44.55
CA LEU A 456 11.01 17.74 44.37
C LEU A 456 10.77 18.60 45.64
N SER A 457 9.72 18.30 46.42
CA SER A 457 9.52 18.97 47.72
C SER A 457 10.58 18.56 48.72
N LEU A 458 10.92 17.27 48.77
CA LEU A 458 11.94 16.73 49.66
C LEU A 458 13.32 17.28 49.32
N MET A 459 13.66 17.40 48.04
CA MET A 459 14.92 17.96 47.57
C MET A 459 15.08 19.41 48.06
N TYR A 460 14.10 20.28 47.81
CA TYR A 460 14.17 21.67 48.30
C TYR A 460 14.19 21.76 49.83
N PHE A 461 13.49 20.87 50.53
CA PHE A 461 13.54 20.81 51.98
C PHE A 461 14.95 20.44 52.48
N ARG A 462 15.60 19.43 51.87
CA ARG A 462 16.98 19.05 52.17
C ARG A 462 18.01 20.12 51.82
N GLN A 463 17.70 21.01 50.87
CA GLN A 463 18.48 22.22 50.57
C GLN A 463 18.29 23.34 51.62
N GLY A 464 17.47 23.11 52.65
CA GLY A 464 17.27 24.02 53.79
C GLY A 464 16.10 24.99 53.66
N LEU A 465 15.25 24.87 52.63
CA LEU A 465 14.07 25.72 52.49
C LEU A 465 12.94 25.25 53.43
N THR A 466 12.25 26.21 54.04
CA THR A 466 11.06 25.95 54.85
C THR A 466 9.86 25.52 53.98
N PRO A 467 8.86 24.78 54.53
CA PRO A 467 7.66 24.41 53.78
C PRO A 467 6.93 25.60 53.11
N GLN A 468 6.95 26.78 53.74
CA GLN A 468 6.38 28.02 53.20
C GLN A 468 7.18 28.56 52.00
N GLU A 469 8.51 28.55 52.08
CA GLU A 469 9.38 28.98 50.99
C GLU A 469 9.29 28.03 49.80
N ILE A 470 9.24 26.72 50.04
CA ILE A 470 9.02 25.70 49.01
C ILE A 470 7.66 25.92 48.33
N ALA A 471 6.61 26.19 49.12
CA ALA A 471 5.28 26.47 48.59
C ALA A 471 5.29 27.68 47.65
N ARG A 472 5.95 28.78 48.06
CA ARG A 472 6.12 29.97 47.22
C ARG A 472 6.95 29.67 45.97
N LYS A 473 8.09 28.99 46.10
CA LYS A 473 8.99 28.64 44.98
C LYS A 473 8.33 27.75 43.94
N ARG A 474 7.47 26.82 44.38
CA ARG A 474 6.78 25.86 43.51
C ARG A 474 5.38 26.29 43.06
N ASN A 475 4.93 27.48 43.50
CA ASN A 475 3.57 27.98 43.29
C ASN A 475 2.49 26.98 43.76
N LEU A 476 2.66 26.44 44.97
CA LEU A 476 1.75 25.50 45.64
C LEU A 476 1.34 26.06 47.00
N THR A 477 0.38 25.40 47.67
CA THR A 477 0.04 25.72 49.06
C THR A 477 0.99 25.00 50.02
N GLU A 478 1.26 25.64 51.17
CA GLU A 478 2.05 25.02 52.25
C GLU A 478 1.46 23.68 52.70
N SER A 479 0.12 23.57 52.76
CA SER A 479 -0.57 22.31 53.07
C SER A 479 -0.27 21.19 52.08
N THR A 480 -0.06 21.51 50.81
CA THR A 480 0.31 20.54 49.77
C THR A 480 1.76 20.07 49.96
N ILE A 481 2.68 21.01 50.24
CA ILE A 481 4.08 20.69 50.53
C ILE A 481 4.20 19.81 51.78
N ILE A 482 3.50 20.15 52.86
CA ILE A 482 3.48 19.32 54.06
C ILE A 482 2.90 17.94 53.77
N GLY A 483 1.85 17.85 52.93
CA GLY A 483 1.34 16.57 52.45
C GLY A 483 2.36 15.74 51.67
N HIS A 484 3.21 16.37 50.86
CA HIS A 484 4.32 15.71 50.18
C HIS A 484 5.39 15.22 51.15
N LEU A 485 5.80 16.04 52.12
CA LEU A 485 6.82 15.68 53.11
C LEU A 485 6.32 14.59 54.07
N ALA A 486 5.03 14.61 54.44
CA ALA A 486 4.40 13.57 55.24
C ALA A 486 4.51 12.17 54.62
N PHE A 487 4.48 12.06 53.29
CA PHE A 487 4.70 10.79 52.60
C PHE A 487 6.10 10.20 52.90
N PHE A 488 7.13 11.04 52.98
CA PHE A 488 8.50 10.62 53.31
C PHE A 488 8.68 10.37 54.81
N VAL A 489 7.95 11.10 55.66
CA VAL A 489 7.85 10.81 57.09
C VAL A 489 7.24 9.42 57.31
N GLU A 490 6.17 9.06 56.59
CA GLU A 490 5.55 7.73 56.69
C GLU A 490 6.49 6.61 56.23
N LYS A 491 7.27 6.84 55.17
CA LYS A 491 8.30 5.89 54.69
C LYS A 491 9.55 5.82 55.58
N GLY A 492 9.75 6.81 56.44
CA GLY A 492 10.92 6.91 57.31
C GLY A 492 12.16 7.51 56.65
N GLU A 493 12.01 8.19 55.52
CA GLU A 493 13.08 8.88 54.78
C GLU A 493 13.28 10.34 55.24
N LEU A 494 12.39 10.83 56.13
CA LEU A 494 12.42 12.15 56.74
C LEU A 494 11.98 12.04 58.20
N GLU A 495 12.68 12.71 59.12
CA GLU A 495 12.28 12.71 60.52
C GLU A 495 11.23 13.78 60.80
N ILE A 496 10.20 13.41 61.55
CA ILE A 496 9.06 14.32 61.83
C ILE A 496 9.50 15.59 62.55
N PHE A 497 10.53 15.51 63.39
CA PHE A 497 10.99 16.62 64.23
C PHE A 497 11.73 17.70 63.45
N GLU A 498 12.05 17.44 62.17
CA GLU A 498 12.52 18.47 61.23
C GLU A 498 11.37 19.38 60.77
N LEU A 499 10.11 18.97 60.96
CA LEU A 499 8.92 19.67 60.46
C LEU A 499 8.00 20.21 61.56
N ILE A 500 8.02 19.62 62.75
CA ILE A 500 7.19 20.02 63.89
C ILE A 500 7.94 19.81 65.21
N SER A 501 7.69 20.65 66.21
CA SER A 501 8.31 20.48 67.53
C SER A 501 7.84 19.20 68.23
N GLN A 502 8.73 18.59 69.01
CA GLN A 502 8.44 17.41 69.85
C GLN A 502 7.19 17.63 70.71
N SER A 503 7.11 18.79 71.38
CA SER A 503 5.99 19.16 72.25
C SER A 503 4.63 19.12 71.56
N LYS A 504 4.55 19.58 70.30
CA LYS A 504 3.31 19.54 69.53
C LYS A 504 3.00 18.13 69.05
N SER A 505 4.03 17.38 68.62
CA SER A 505 3.91 15.99 68.19
C SER A 505 3.34 15.10 69.29
N ASP A 506 3.81 15.26 70.53
CA ASP A 506 3.39 14.46 71.68
C ASP A 506 1.90 14.70 72.02
N VAL A 507 1.46 15.96 71.99
CA VAL A 507 0.05 16.32 72.25
C VAL A 507 -0.86 15.73 71.19
N ILE A 508 -0.51 15.86 69.91
CA ILE A 508 -1.28 15.28 68.82
C ILE A 508 -1.28 13.74 68.91
N SER A 509 -0.14 13.11 69.17
CA SER A 509 0.00 11.65 69.29
C SER A 509 -0.82 11.08 70.44
N HIS A 510 -0.82 11.75 71.60
CA HIS A 510 -1.63 11.37 72.75
C HIS A 510 -3.12 11.38 72.41
N TYR A 511 -3.56 12.39 71.65
CA TYR A 511 -4.94 12.53 71.21
C TYR A 511 -5.33 11.42 70.23
N ILE A 512 -4.49 11.16 69.22
CA ILE A 512 -4.76 10.14 68.20
C ILE A 512 -4.82 8.74 68.81
N ARG A 513 -4.00 8.43 69.83
CA ARG A 513 -4.06 7.13 70.54
C ARG A 513 -5.34 6.91 71.35
N LYS A 514 -5.98 7.98 71.81
CA LYS A 514 -7.21 7.95 72.64
C LYS A 514 -8.51 8.14 71.84
N LYS A 515 -8.38 8.37 70.53
CA LYS A 515 -9.51 8.64 69.64
C LYS A 515 -10.32 7.35 69.39
N GLY A 516 -11.64 7.48 69.29
CA GLY A 516 -12.52 6.42 68.81
C GLY A 516 -12.37 6.19 67.30
N GLU A 517 -12.59 4.95 66.84
CA GLU A 517 -12.40 4.54 65.44
C GLU A 517 -13.16 5.41 64.41
N ALA A 518 -14.28 6.03 64.81
CA ALA A 518 -15.13 6.84 63.95
C ALA A 518 -14.74 8.33 63.84
N GLU A 519 -13.80 8.86 64.65
CA GLU A 519 -13.48 10.29 64.54
C GLU A 519 -12.69 10.58 63.25
N THR A 520 -12.86 11.76 62.68
CA THR A 520 -12.16 12.21 61.47
C THR A 520 -10.98 13.14 61.81
N ILE A 521 -10.19 13.53 60.81
CA ILE A 521 -9.12 14.53 60.99
C ILE A 521 -9.71 15.89 61.40
N SER A 522 -10.89 16.24 60.90
CA SER A 522 -11.61 17.46 61.27
C SER A 522 -12.04 17.46 62.73
N ASP A 523 -12.45 16.30 63.26
CA ASP A 523 -12.82 16.17 64.67
C ASP A 523 -11.60 16.36 65.58
N ILE A 524 -10.46 15.74 65.23
CA ILE A 524 -9.19 15.93 65.95
C ILE A 524 -8.79 17.42 65.93
N LYS A 525 -8.89 18.07 64.77
CA LYS A 525 -8.55 19.49 64.62
C LYS A 525 -9.42 20.39 65.49
N ASN A 526 -10.73 20.15 65.51
CA ASN A 526 -11.69 20.95 66.29
C ASN A 526 -11.42 20.83 67.79
N LYS A 527 -11.04 19.63 68.26
CA LYS A 527 -10.72 19.35 69.67
C LYS A 527 -9.36 19.89 70.11
N LEU A 528 -8.35 19.89 69.23
CA LEU A 528 -7.02 20.45 69.49
C LEU A 528 -6.98 21.99 69.42
N GLY A 529 -7.97 22.62 68.78
CA GLY A 529 -8.09 24.08 68.68
C GLY A 529 -7.13 24.70 67.66
N ASN A 530 -7.01 26.03 67.68
CA ASN A 530 -6.31 26.82 66.65
C ASN A 530 -4.78 26.71 66.68
N ASN A 531 -4.19 26.17 67.75
CA ASN A 531 -2.74 26.06 67.92
C ASN A 531 -2.08 24.93 67.10
N TYR A 532 -2.90 24.05 66.51
CA TYR A 532 -2.48 22.91 65.70
C TYR A 532 -3.18 22.95 64.35
N SER A 533 -2.47 22.75 63.26
CA SER A 533 -2.99 22.78 61.89
C SER A 533 -3.40 21.39 61.41
N TYR A 534 -4.25 21.34 60.37
CA TYR A 534 -4.58 20.09 59.67
C TYR A 534 -3.32 19.39 59.13
N SER A 535 -2.33 20.18 58.72
CA SER A 535 -1.05 19.70 58.18
C SER A 535 -0.20 19.03 59.26
N GLU A 536 -0.11 19.62 60.46
CA GLU A 536 0.58 19.03 61.62
C GLU A 536 -0.06 17.71 62.06
N ILE A 537 -1.41 17.63 62.07
CA ILE A 537 -2.11 16.38 62.40
C ILE A 537 -1.79 15.28 61.38
N LYS A 538 -1.79 15.59 60.08
CA LYS A 538 -1.42 14.63 59.02
C LYS A 538 0.03 14.15 59.14
N LEU A 539 0.97 15.02 59.50
CA LEU A 539 2.37 14.65 59.74
C LEU A 539 2.51 13.65 60.89
N VAL A 540 1.83 13.92 62.01
CA VAL A 540 1.88 13.02 63.17
C VAL A 540 1.24 11.67 62.86
N MET A 541 0.11 11.64 62.12
CA MET A 541 -0.48 10.39 61.64
C MET A 541 0.48 9.59 60.76
N ALA A 542 1.17 10.25 59.82
CA ALA A 542 2.19 9.61 58.98
C ALA A 542 3.33 9.01 59.82
N HIS A 543 3.81 9.74 60.83
CA HIS A 543 4.84 9.23 61.75
C HIS A 543 4.36 8.06 62.61
N MET A 544 3.11 8.07 63.07
CA MET A 544 2.52 6.94 63.80
C MET A 544 2.37 5.71 62.89
N ASN A 545 1.99 5.90 61.62
CA ASN A 545 1.94 4.82 60.63
C ASN A 545 3.33 4.22 60.36
N LYS A 546 4.40 5.05 60.30
CA LYS A 546 5.81 4.58 60.25
C LYS A 546 6.13 3.69 61.46
N GLN A 547 5.74 4.11 62.66
CA GLN A 547 5.98 3.35 63.89
C GLN A 547 5.24 2.01 63.88
N LEU A 548 3.97 2.00 63.48
CA LEU A 548 3.15 0.78 63.38
C LEU A 548 3.70 -0.23 62.38
N ARG A 549 4.30 0.21 61.26
CA ARG A 549 4.95 -0.69 60.28
C ARG A 549 6.29 -1.28 60.74
N LYS A 550 6.91 -0.74 61.80
CA LYS A 550 8.18 -1.23 62.37
C LYS A 550 8.00 -2.21 63.53
N THR A 551 6.76 -2.38 64.00
CA THR A 551 6.30 -3.36 65.00
C THR A 551 5.53 -4.46 64.31
#